data_AF-A0A3B5Z4L6-F1
#
_entry.id   AF-A0A3B5Z4L6-F1
#
_cell.length_a   1.000
_cell.length_b   1.000
_cell.length_c   1.000
_cell.angle_alpha   90.00
_cell.angle_beta   90.00
_cell.angle_gamma   90.00
#
_symmetry.space_group_name_H-M   'P 1'
#
loop_
_entity.id
_entity.type
_entity.pdbx_description
1 polymer ?
#
loop_
_entity_poly.entity_id
_entity_poly.type
_entity_poly.pdbx_seq_one_letter_code
_entity_poly.pdbx_strand_id
1 'polypeptide(L)'
;MEEEAAEVEVIRAPKRHRSVGIADQQVPPRVNNKERGSLDDLDLISRLPDFWLGTIISLLPTKDGARTQAISRRWRPLWRSSNAPLNLGADNNLCDSNSRVALVSRILSDHPGPARRVSLHLIFFPNILGEVDGWFHSRALTGLQDLEVTNLKRTNHYPLPPHSLTRFAPTLFVLRLGGCQFPGLSALPSFSHLKQLILFDVGISEDSLQNMISRCVVLESVSLHNMGFGRLCISSPTLKSIGFYAPRVKDAITFQELVIDDAPCLERLLPIYPDDGPVTIRVIRAPKLEVLGFLSEGISTLPLGTTVFQKMIAVTMTTKMRSVKILVLESSPNLDLVIDFLMCFPCLVKLYVILNAGKNMNIVRKYDQFDTIECLELHLKEVVLKNYCGGYRAFFDFAKFFLLNAKVLNKMEIGGSYYRNDDCYLRLLQVENRASQDARIEVNRNIFTRQYIPMICQWLIPLTDSYVDSPSVLDCVALCPKSKKSGCLCLSV
;
A
#
# COMPACT_ATOMS: atom_id res chain seq x y z
N MET A 1 -71.47 -2.48 33.98
CA MET A 1 -70.55 -2.84 35.07
C MET A 1 -69.23 -2.12 34.83
N GLU A 2 -69.27 -0.79 34.64
CA GLU A 2 -69.66 0.29 35.58
C GLU A 2 -68.42 0.74 36.36
N GLU A 3 -67.90 1.96 36.25
CA GLU A 3 -68.48 3.33 36.29
C GLU A 3 -68.41 3.95 37.70
N GLU A 4 -67.56 4.96 37.84
CA GLU A 4 -67.84 6.32 38.38
C GLU A 4 -66.64 7.20 37.96
N ALA A 5 -66.69 8.34 37.25
CA ALA A 5 -67.68 9.38 36.92
C ALA A 5 -67.54 10.69 37.75
N ALA A 6 -67.63 11.84 37.04
CA ALA A 6 -67.45 13.28 37.42
C ALA A 6 -66.21 13.90 36.72
N GLU A 7 -66.29 14.63 35.59
CA GLU A 7 -67.08 15.83 35.19
C GLU A 7 -66.83 17.11 36.02
N VAL A 8 -66.42 18.21 35.32
CA VAL A 8 -67.11 19.53 35.23
C VAL A 8 -66.59 20.30 33.98
N GLU A 9 -67.47 20.97 33.22
CA GLU A 9 -67.20 21.96 32.13
C GLU A 9 -68.46 22.88 32.00
N VAL A 10 -68.53 24.03 31.31
CA VAL A 10 -67.57 24.73 30.42
C VAL A 10 -67.03 26.02 31.11
N ILE A 11 -67.33 27.32 30.82
CA ILE A 11 -68.22 28.04 29.88
C ILE A 11 -67.55 29.36 29.39
N ARG A 12 -67.14 29.38 28.11
CA ARG A 12 -67.06 30.52 27.15
C ARG A 12 -66.19 31.77 27.46
N ALA A 13 -65.53 32.25 26.40
CA ALA A 13 -64.92 33.60 26.30
C ALA A 13 -65.89 34.65 25.70
N PRO A 14 -65.50 35.94 25.68
CA PRO A 14 -65.40 36.63 24.37
C PRO A 14 -64.18 37.57 24.20
N LYS A 15 -63.99 38.10 22.99
CA LYS A 15 -62.82 38.89 22.54
C LYS A 15 -63.06 40.41 22.55
N ARG A 16 -62.01 41.21 22.86
CA ARG A 16 -61.73 42.62 22.46
C ARG A 16 -60.34 43.02 23.03
N HIS A 17 -59.67 44.11 22.64
CA HIS A 17 -59.97 45.19 21.67
C HIS A 17 -58.68 45.57 20.88
N ARG A 18 -58.48 46.84 20.47
CA ARG A 18 -57.25 47.36 19.80
C ARG A 18 -57.00 48.84 20.18
N SER A 19 -55.74 49.22 20.41
CA SER A 19 -55.25 50.61 20.56
C SER A 19 -53.76 50.60 20.11
N VAL A 20 -53.22 51.51 19.29
CA VAL A 20 -53.24 53.00 19.25
C VAL A 20 -52.51 53.59 20.47
N GLY A 21 -51.43 54.34 20.22
CA GLY A 21 -50.50 54.82 21.25
C GLY A 21 -50.07 56.27 21.06
N ILE A 22 -49.11 56.73 21.86
CA ILE A 22 -48.57 58.09 21.90
C ILE A 22 -47.04 58.02 22.01
N ALA A 23 -46.35 59.02 21.47
CA ALA A 23 -44.89 59.22 21.58
C ALA A 23 -44.53 59.93 22.92
N ASP A 24 -43.34 60.43 23.22
CA ASP A 24 -42.05 60.47 22.51
C ASP A 24 -40.92 60.58 23.57
N GLN A 25 -39.76 59.97 23.33
CA GLN A 25 -38.48 60.42 23.92
C GLN A 25 -37.30 59.70 23.28
N GLN A 26 -36.46 60.48 22.61
CA GLN A 26 -35.31 59.99 21.85
C GLN A 26 -34.13 59.68 22.78
N VAL A 27 -33.75 58.40 22.84
CA VAL A 27 -32.46 57.95 23.39
C VAL A 27 -31.53 57.69 22.19
N PRO A 28 -30.27 58.16 22.20
CA PRO A 28 -29.38 58.06 21.04
C PRO A 28 -29.18 56.59 20.59
N PRO A 29 -28.90 56.35 19.30
CA PRO A 29 -28.91 55.02 18.72
C PRO A 29 -27.90 54.11 19.41
N ARG A 30 -28.43 53.13 20.16
CA ARG A 30 -27.63 51.98 20.62
C ARG A 30 -27.07 51.30 19.38
N VAL A 31 -25.74 51.31 19.25
CA VAL A 31 -25.02 50.55 18.22
C VAL A 31 -25.49 49.10 18.30
N ASN A 32 -26.18 48.65 17.24
CA ASN A 32 -26.62 47.27 17.14
C ASN A 32 -25.38 46.40 16.94
N ASN A 33 -24.84 45.84 18.02
CA ASN A 33 -23.85 44.76 18.00
C ASN A 33 -24.50 43.46 17.48
N LYS A 34 -24.98 43.49 16.24
CA LYS A 34 -25.53 42.37 15.48
C LYS A 34 -24.67 41.96 14.28
N GLU A 35 -23.52 42.59 14.09
CA GLU A 35 -22.46 42.15 13.17
C GLU A 35 -21.21 41.71 13.94
N ARG A 36 -21.39 40.65 14.72
CA ARG A 36 -20.32 39.69 15.05
C ARG A 36 -20.88 38.27 15.03
N GLY A 37 -21.53 37.91 13.91
CA GLY A 37 -21.73 36.50 13.59
C GLY A 37 -20.35 35.84 13.51
N SER A 38 -20.19 34.66 14.12
CA SER A 38 -18.86 34.03 14.13
C SER A 38 -18.48 33.61 12.72
N LEU A 39 -17.18 33.69 12.43
CA LEU A 39 -16.62 33.11 11.21
C LEU A 39 -16.77 31.57 11.19
N ASP A 40 -17.02 30.96 12.35
CA ASP A 40 -17.30 29.53 12.51
C ASP A 40 -18.68 29.09 11.98
N ASP A 41 -19.64 30.02 11.81
CA ASP A 41 -21.04 29.72 11.44
C ASP A 41 -21.32 29.96 9.94
N LEU A 42 -20.26 30.11 9.14
CA LEU A 42 -20.35 30.20 7.68
C LEU A 42 -20.24 28.81 7.04
N ASP A 43 -21.34 28.28 6.52
CA ASP A 43 -21.31 27.08 5.66
C ASP A 43 -20.63 27.40 4.31
N LEU A 44 -19.31 27.36 4.30
CA LEU A 44 -18.47 27.58 3.12
C LEU A 44 -18.66 26.47 2.08
N ILE A 45 -19.04 25.25 2.49
CA ILE A 45 -19.21 24.12 1.58
C ILE A 45 -20.48 24.33 0.73
N SER A 46 -21.61 24.67 1.34
CA SER A 46 -22.85 25.00 0.60
C SER A 46 -22.75 26.28 -0.23
N ARG A 47 -21.66 27.05 -0.14
CA ARG A 47 -21.34 28.18 -1.05
C ARG A 47 -20.53 27.78 -2.29
N LEU A 48 -19.92 26.59 -2.32
CA LEU A 48 -19.20 26.09 -3.50
C LEU A 48 -20.16 25.87 -4.68
N PRO A 49 -19.76 26.13 -5.95
CA PRO A 49 -20.50 25.71 -7.15
C PRO A 49 -20.70 24.19 -7.27
N ASP A 50 -21.76 23.74 -7.95
CA ASP A 50 -22.14 22.33 -8.07
C ASP A 50 -21.03 21.44 -8.69
N PHE A 51 -20.17 22.01 -9.54
CA PHE A 51 -19.00 21.33 -10.11
C PHE A 51 -17.98 20.90 -9.02
N TRP A 52 -17.72 21.78 -8.04
CA TRP A 52 -16.81 21.47 -6.94
C TRP A 52 -17.45 20.52 -5.93
N LEU A 53 -18.76 20.66 -5.67
CA LEU A 53 -19.51 19.69 -4.88
C LEU A 53 -19.51 18.30 -5.53
N GLY A 54 -19.73 18.23 -6.84
CA GLY A 54 -19.63 16.98 -7.61
C GLY A 54 -18.22 16.39 -7.59
N THR A 55 -17.17 17.22 -7.64
CA THR A 55 -15.78 16.79 -7.45
C THR A 55 -15.57 16.16 -6.06
N ILE A 56 -16.09 16.77 -5.00
CA ILE A 56 -16.06 16.21 -3.63
C ILE A 56 -16.82 14.87 -3.56
N ILE A 57 -18.00 14.77 -4.19
CA ILE A 57 -18.78 13.53 -4.25
C ILE A 57 -18.04 12.43 -5.03
N SER A 58 -17.31 12.78 -6.10
CA SER A 58 -16.50 11.84 -6.90
C SER A 58 -15.28 11.25 -6.16
N LEU A 59 -14.93 11.86 -5.03
CA LEU A 59 -13.86 11.42 -4.14
C LEU A 59 -14.39 10.47 -3.06
N LEU A 60 -15.59 10.71 -2.51
CA LEU A 60 -16.17 9.88 -1.44
C LEU A 60 -16.39 8.41 -1.86
N PRO A 61 -16.29 7.44 -0.93
CA PRO A 61 -16.75 6.07 -1.14
C PRO A 61 -18.24 6.03 -1.55
N THR A 62 -18.65 5.04 -2.34
CA THR A 62 -19.97 4.99 -2.99
C THR A 62 -21.16 5.16 -2.03
N LYS A 63 -21.07 4.60 -0.82
CA LYS A 63 -22.09 4.78 0.22
C LYS A 63 -22.19 6.22 0.68
N ASP A 64 -21.07 6.89 0.90
CA ASP A 64 -21.03 8.23 1.46
C ASP A 64 -21.31 9.29 0.40
N GLY A 65 -20.83 9.08 -0.84
CA GLY A 65 -21.28 9.83 -2.01
C GLY A 65 -22.80 9.76 -2.22
N ALA A 66 -23.42 8.58 -2.07
CA ALA A 66 -24.88 8.46 -2.12
C ALA A 66 -25.57 9.12 -0.90
N ARG A 67 -24.97 9.02 0.30
CA ARG A 67 -25.48 9.68 1.52
C ARG A 67 -25.48 11.21 1.42
N THR A 68 -24.64 11.83 0.61
CA THR A 68 -24.67 13.31 0.45
C THR A 68 -26.03 13.80 -0.04
N GLN A 69 -26.80 12.96 -0.76
CA GLN A 69 -28.18 13.29 -1.17
C GLN A 69 -29.11 13.62 0.02
N ALA A 70 -28.78 13.20 1.24
CA ALA A 70 -29.55 13.51 2.45
C ALA A 70 -29.22 14.90 3.05
N ILE A 71 -28.07 15.50 2.73
CA ILE A 71 -27.57 16.74 3.38
C ILE A 71 -28.53 17.91 3.19
N SER A 72 -28.93 18.19 1.95
CA SER A 72 -29.93 19.23 1.66
C SER A 72 -30.60 19.01 0.31
N ARG A 73 -31.65 19.80 0.01
CA ARG A 73 -32.34 19.76 -1.30
C ARG A 73 -31.39 19.98 -2.48
N ARG A 74 -30.30 20.76 -2.30
CA ARG A 74 -29.29 21.03 -3.34
C ARG A 74 -28.43 19.81 -3.64
N TRP A 75 -28.11 19.00 -2.63
CA TRP A 75 -27.23 17.83 -2.80
C TRP A 75 -27.94 16.60 -3.39
N ARG A 76 -29.27 16.51 -3.28
CA ARG A 76 -30.10 15.41 -3.82
C ARG A 76 -29.77 15.01 -5.26
N PRO A 77 -29.70 15.92 -6.26
CA PRO A 77 -29.37 15.54 -7.63
C PRO A 77 -27.88 15.25 -7.85
N LEU A 78 -26.97 15.76 -7.01
CA LEU A 78 -25.54 15.85 -7.35
C LEU A 78 -24.87 14.48 -7.53
N TRP A 79 -25.18 13.49 -6.69
CA TRP A 79 -24.64 12.12 -6.84
C TRP A 79 -25.11 11.37 -8.11
N ARG A 80 -26.07 11.92 -8.85
CA ARG A 80 -26.51 11.41 -10.17
C ARG A 80 -26.29 12.43 -11.29
N SER A 81 -25.45 13.44 -11.06
CA SER A 81 -25.10 14.47 -12.04
C SER A 81 -23.80 14.10 -12.75
N SER A 82 -23.66 14.47 -14.03
CA SER A 82 -22.39 14.38 -14.76
C SER A 82 -21.26 15.23 -14.14
N ASN A 83 -21.60 16.20 -13.28
CA ASN A 83 -20.63 16.95 -12.47
C ASN A 83 -19.99 16.12 -11.35
N ALA A 84 -20.54 14.94 -11.02
CA ALA A 84 -19.99 14.01 -10.02
C ALA A 84 -19.59 12.68 -10.70
N PRO A 85 -18.37 12.58 -11.26
CA PRO A 85 -17.89 11.33 -11.83
C PRO A 85 -18.00 10.15 -10.86
N LEU A 86 -18.58 9.03 -11.30
CA LEU A 86 -18.88 7.89 -10.44
C LEU A 86 -17.60 7.31 -9.79
N ASN A 87 -17.66 7.11 -8.47
CA ASN A 87 -16.73 6.30 -7.70
C ASN A 87 -17.48 5.09 -7.15
N LEU A 88 -17.31 3.93 -7.79
CA LEU A 88 -18.03 2.70 -7.49
C LEU A 88 -17.08 1.66 -6.87
N GLY A 89 -17.24 1.39 -5.57
CA GLY A 89 -16.65 0.25 -4.87
C GLY A 89 -17.70 -0.80 -4.56
N ALA A 90 -17.59 -1.98 -5.18
CA ALA A 90 -18.45 -3.14 -4.98
C ALA A 90 -17.69 -4.23 -4.21
N ASP A 91 -17.55 -4.01 -2.91
CA ASP A 91 -16.80 -4.83 -1.96
C ASP A 91 -17.71 -5.42 -0.86
N ASN A 92 -17.15 -5.93 0.23
CA ASN A 92 -17.95 -6.42 1.38
C ASN A 92 -18.61 -5.26 2.17
N ASN A 93 -18.08 -4.03 2.07
CA ASN A 93 -18.64 -2.88 2.76
C ASN A 93 -19.85 -2.30 2.04
N LEU A 94 -20.05 -2.54 0.73
CA LEU A 94 -21.20 -2.07 -0.03
C LEU A 94 -22.51 -2.77 0.41
N CYS A 95 -22.63 -4.09 0.26
CA CYS A 95 -23.77 -4.88 0.74
C CYS A 95 -23.50 -6.39 0.67
N ASP A 96 -24.40 -7.20 1.22
CA ASP A 96 -24.27 -8.66 1.29
C ASP A 96 -24.14 -9.31 -0.08
N SER A 97 -23.35 -10.39 -0.16
CA SER A 97 -22.83 -10.97 -1.42
C SER A 97 -23.83 -11.07 -2.56
N ASN A 98 -25.03 -11.58 -2.26
CA ASN A 98 -26.05 -11.91 -3.25
C ASN A 98 -26.76 -10.68 -3.81
N SER A 99 -26.69 -9.54 -3.11
CA SER A 99 -27.32 -8.27 -3.51
C SER A 99 -26.40 -7.35 -4.32
N ARG A 100 -25.08 -7.57 -4.27
CA ARG A 100 -24.08 -6.69 -4.91
C ARG A 100 -24.21 -6.59 -6.42
N VAL A 101 -24.45 -7.71 -7.09
CA VAL A 101 -24.55 -7.76 -8.57
C VAL A 101 -25.72 -6.88 -9.03
N ALA A 102 -26.93 -7.13 -8.53
CA ALA A 102 -28.10 -6.31 -8.82
C ALA A 102 -27.94 -4.82 -8.41
N LEU A 103 -27.23 -4.54 -7.30
CA LEU A 103 -26.94 -3.16 -6.90
C LEU A 103 -26.00 -2.45 -7.88
N VAL A 104 -24.93 -3.12 -8.35
CA VAL A 104 -24.02 -2.59 -9.37
C VAL A 104 -24.75 -2.38 -10.69
N SER A 105 -25.50 -3.38 -11.18
CA SER A 105 -26.32 -3.28 -12.39
C SER A 105 -27.28 -2.08 -12.33
N ARG A 106 -27.91 -1.84 -11.18
CA ARG A 106 -28.75 -0.66 -10.96
C ARG A 106 -27.94 0.65 -10.94
N ILE A 107 -26.84 0.74 -10.20
CA ILE A 107 -26.02 1.98 -10.15
C ILE A 107 -25.50 2.35 -11.54
N LEU A 108 -25.04 1.38 -12.33
CA LEU A 108 -24.52 1.58 -13.68
C LEU A 108 -25.60 1.84 -14.75
N SER A 109 -26.89 1.73 -14.37
CA SER A 109 -28.05 2.10 -15.19
C SER A 109 -28.65 3.45 -14.76
N ASP A 110 -28.68 3.71 -13.45
CA ASP A 110 -29.20 4.94 -12.83
C ASP A 110 -28.26 6.16 -12.99
N HIS A 111 -26.95 5.93 -13.19
CA HIS A 111 -25.93 6.98 -13.25
C HIS A 111 -25.58 7.35 -14.71
N PRO A 112 -25.66 8.64 -15.11
CA PRO A 112 -25.46 9.05 -16.50
C PRO A 112 -23.99 8.93 -16.98
N GLY A 113 -23.04 8.88 -16.05
CA GLY A 113 -21.61 9.00 -16.32
C GLY A 113 -21.13 10.47 -16.28
N PRO A 114 -19.81 10.72 -16.36
CA PRO A 114 -18.71 9.74 -16.49
C PRO A 114 -18.42 8.96 -15.19
N ALA A 115 -17.41 8.10 -15.22
CA ALA A 115 -16.85 7.43 -14.04
C ALA A 115 -15.39 7.84 -13.82
N ARG A 116 -15.00 8.01 -12.56
CA ARG A 116 -13.60 8.17 -12.14
C ARG A 116 -12.98 6.83 -11.77
N ARG A 117 -13.64 6.07 -10.88
CA ARG A 117 -13.14 4.79 -10.36
C ARG A 117 -14.22 3.72 -10.34
N VAL A 118 -13.82 2.51 -10.71
CA VAL A 118 -14.61 1.27 -10.54
C VAL A 118 -13.73 0.22 -9.88
N SER A 119 -14.20 -0.33 -8.77
CA SER A 119 -13.55 -1.37 -7.99
C SER A 119 -14.57 -2.48 -7.72
N LEU A 120 -14.29 -3.69 -8.22
CA LEU A 120 -15.19 -4.85 -8.19
C LEU A 120 -14.52 -6.01 -7.46
N HIS A 121 -14.86 -6.24 -6.19
CA HIS A 121 -14.37 -7.37 -5.38
C HIS A 121 -15.48 -8.41 -5.23
N LEU A 122 -15.63 -9.26 -6.26
CA LEU A 122 -16.77 -10.16 -6.44
C LEU A 122 -16.35 -11.61 -6.67
N ILE A 123 -17.28 -12.54 -6.46
CA ILE A 123 -17.09 -13.95 -6.80
C ILE A 123 -17.69 -14.15 -8.20
N PHE A 124 -16.86 -14.28 -9.23
CA PHE A 124 -17.34 -14.40 -10.61
C PHE A 124 -17.83 -15.82 -10.91
N PHE A 125 -19.12 -16.05 -10.64
CA PHE A 125 -19.82 -17.27 -11.03
C PHE A 125 -20.23 -17.24 -12.52
N PRO A 126 -20.31 -18.39 -13.21
CA PRO A 126 -20.66 -18.46 -14.63
C PRO A 126 -21.96 -17.73 -15.02
N ASN A 127 -22.95 -17.72 -14.12
CA ASN A 127 -24.25 -17.08 -14.36
C ASN A 127 -24.24 -15.55 -14.24
N ILE A 128 -23.20 -14.93 -13.68
CA ILE A 128 -23.10 -13.45 -13.59
C ILE A 128 -22.15 -12.84 -14.62
N LEU A 129 -21.41 -13.65 -15.39
CA LEU A 129 -20.40 -13.16 -16.33
C LEU A 129 -21.01 -12.24 -17.40
N GLY A 130 -22.24 -12.52 -17.85
CA GLY A 130 -22.96 -11.68 -18.81
C GLY A 130 -23.40 -10.32 -18.26
N GLU A 131 -23.78 -10.23 -16.98
CA GLU A 131 -24.03 -8.92 -16.35
C GLU A 131 -22.74 -8.11 -16.26
N VAL A 132 -21.65 -8.74 -15.85
CA VAL A 132 -20.33 -8.11 -15.71
C VAL A 132 -19.78 -7.62 -17.06
N ASP A 133 -19.94 -8.41 -18.13
CA ASP A 133 -19.60 -7.98 -19.49
C ASP A 133 -20.47 -6.78 -19.93
N GLY A 134 -21.77 -6.80 -19.59
CA GLY A 134 -22.68 -5.67 -19.76
C GLY A 134 -22.27 -4.41 -18.99
N TRP A 135 -21.67 -4.54 -17.79
CA TRP A 135 -21.16 -3.42 -17.02
C TRP A 135 -20.01 -2.70 -17.74
N PHE A 136 -19.08 -3.43 -18.35
CA PHE A 136 -17.98 -2.84 -19.13
C PHE A 136 -18.45 -2.17 -20.43
N HIS A 137 -19.65 -2.50 -20.91
CA HIS A 137 -20.33 -1.78 -22.00
C HIS A 137 -21.07 -0.51 -21.55
N SER A 138 -21.29 -0.28 -20.24
CA SER A 138 -22.09 0.86 -19.76
C SER A 138 -21.46 2.22 -20.09
N ARG A 139 -22.30 3.14 -20.56
CA ARG A 139 -21.94 4.54 -20.82
C ARG A 139 -21.53 5.28 -19.54
N ALA A 140 -22.00 4.81 -18.38
CA ALA A 140 -21.59 5.33 -17.08
C ALA A 140 -20.06 5.27 -16.89
N LEU A 141 -19.38 4.29 -17.49
CA LEU A 141 -17.93 4.05 -17.36
C LEU A 141 -17.07 4.82 -18.37
N THR A 142 -17.63 5.83 -19.04
CA THR A 142 -16.84 6.74 -19.89
C THR A 142 -15.84 7.53 -19.05
N GLY A 143 -14.61 7.71 -19.55
CA GLY A 143 -13.55 8.49 -18.89
C GLY A 143 -12.82 7.79 -17.74
N LEU A 144 -13.02 6.48 -17.52
CA LEU A 144 -12.53 5.73 -16.36
C LEU A 144 -11.01 5.87 -16.13
N GLN A 145 -10.61 6.24 -14.91
CA GLN A 145 -9.22 6.53 -14.53
C GLN A 145 -8.59 5.46 -13.65
N ASP A 146 -9.38 4.82 -12.79
CA ASP A 146 -8.96 3.73 -11.91
C ASP A 146 -9.91 2.53 -12.11
N LEU A 147 -9.36 1.41 -12.57
CA LEU A 147 -10.08 0.15 -12.75
C LEU A 147 -9.46 -0.92 -11.87
N GLU A 148 -10.27 -1.47 -10.97
CA GLU A 148 -9.93 -2.57 -10.07
C GLU A 148 -10.94 -3.71 -10.24
N VAL A 149 -10.47 -4.89 -10.62
CA VAL A 149 -11.31 -6.09 -10.82
C VAL A 149 -10.66 -7.26 -10.10
N THR A 150 -11.22 -7.66 -8.96
CA THR A 150 -10.72 -8.75 -8.12
C THR A 150 -11.75 -9.87 -8.04
N ASN A 151 -11.40 -11.00 -8.65
CA ASN A 151 -12.13 -12.25 -8.55
C ASN A 151 -11.77 -12.99 -7.27
N LEU A 152 -12.72 -13.06 -6.34
CA LEU A 152 -12.59 -13.78 -5.08
C LEU A 152 -12.75 -15.32 -5.23
N LYS A 153 -13.09 -15.82 -6.43
CA LYS A 153 -13.28 -17.25 -6.71
C LYS A 153 -11.94 -17.95 -6.97
N ARG A 154 -11.30 -18.42 -5.91
CA ARG A 154 -9.97 -19.10 -5.89
C ARG A 154 -9.80 -20.36 -6.77
N THR A 155 -10.80 -20.80 -7.53
CA THR A 155 -10.74 -22.05 -8.32
C THR A 155 -10.58 -21.83 -9.83
N ASN A 156 -11.09 -20.72 -10.38
CA ASN A 156 -10.96 -20.38 -11.80
C ASN A 156 -10.69 -18.88 -11.94
N HIS A 157 -9.77 -18.50 -12.84
CA HIS A 157 -9.61 -17.10 -13.24
C HIS A 157 -10.84 -16.57 -14.00
N TYR A 158 -11.17 -15.29 -13.80
CA TYR A 158 -12.18 -14.59 -14.58
C TYR A 158 -11.58 -14.12 -15.93
N PRO A 159 -12.08 -14.57 -17.11
CA PRO A 159 -11.63 -14.07 -18.40
C PRO A 159 -12.04 -12.61 -18.59
N LEU A 160 -11.07 -11.69 -18.50
CA LEU A 160 -11.33 -10.26 -18.65
C LEU A 160 -11.59 -9.93 -20.14
N PRO A 161 -12.70 -9.28 -20.50
CA PRO A 161 -13.08 -9.14 -21.90
C PRO A 161 -12.10 -8.24 -22.69
N PRO A 162 -11.69 -8.66 -23.91
CA PRO A 162 -10.81 -7.86 -24.78
C PRO A 162 -11.25 -6.42 -24.98
N HIS A 163 -12.57 -6.21 -25.17
CA HIS A 163 -13.15 -4.89 -25.44
C HIS A 163 -13.02 -3.93 -24.26
N SER A 164 -12.96 -4.44 -23.02
CA SER A 164 -12.94 -3.61 -21.81
C SER A 164 -11.57 -2.93 -21.68
N LEU A 165 -10.48 -3.69 -21.86
CA LEU A 165 -9.14 -3.12 -21.85
C LEU A 165 -8.93 -2.14 -23.01
N THR A 166 -9.38 -2.45 -24.23
CA THR A 166 -9.22 -1.51 -25.37
C THR A 166 -10.05 -0.24 -25.22
N ARG A 167 -11.23 -0.31 -24.57
CA ARG A 167 -12.08 0.85 -24.23
C ARG A 167 -11.42 1.78 -23.20
N PHE A 168 -10.84 1.23 -22.14
CA PHE A 168 -10.38 2.03 -20.99
C PHE A 168 -8.88 2.40 -21.03
N ALA A 169 -8.03 1.66 -21.74
CA ALA A 169 -6.58 1.94 -21.83
C ALA A 169 -6.20 3.40 -22.16
N PRO A 170 -6.93 4.15 -23.03
CA PRO A 170 -6.62 5.56 -23.30
C PRO A 170 -6.98 6.54 -22.18
N THR A 171 -7.60 6.10 -21.08
CA THR A 171 -7.98 6.97 -19.94
C THR A 171 -7.51 6.45 -18.58
N LEU A 172 -7.12 5.18 -18.47
CA LEU A 172 -6.66 4.59 -17.21
C LEU A 172 -5.30 5.14 -16.76
N PHE A 173 -5.27 5.61 -15.52
CA PHE A 173 -4.07 5.94 -14.75
C PHE A 173 -3.64 4.79 -13.84
N VAL A 174 -4.60 3.98 -13.37
CA VAL A 174 -4.35 2.81 -12.52
C VAL A 174 -5.15 1.60 -12.98
N LEU A 175 -4.49 0.44 -13.04
CA LEU A 175 -5.11 -0.85 -13.33
C LEU A 175 -4.74 -1.85 -12.24
N ARG A 176 -5.75 -2.41 -11.55
CA ARG A 176 -5.61 -3.45 -10.53
C ARG A 176 -6.40 -4.69 -10.95
N LEU A 177 -5.75 -5.84 -11.15
CA LEU A 177 -6.42 -7.09 -11.53
C LEU A 177 -6.08 -8.20 -10.54
N GLY A 178 -7.11 -8.87 -10.04
CA GLY A 178 -7.02 -9.97 -9.07
C GLY A 178 -7.75 -11.22 -9.56
N GLY A 179 -7.11 -12.39 -9.60
CA GLY A 179 -7.77 -13.66 -9.95
C GLY A 179 -8.34 -13.68 -11.39
N CYS A 180 -7.72 -12.94 -12.31
CA CYS A 180 -8.21 -12.72 -13.68
C CYS A 180 -7.32 -13.39 -14.73
N GLN A 181 -7.89 -13.80 -15.85
CA GLN A 181 -7.16 -14.18 -17.04
C GLN A 181 -7.10 -12.95 -17.96
N PHE A 182 -5.90 -12.43 -18.18
CA PHE A 182 -5.64 -11.34 -19.09
C PHE A 182 -5.84 -11.82 -20.54
N PRO A 183 -6.54 -11.05 -21.40
CA PRO A 183 -6.81 -11.48 -22.76
C PRO A 183 -5.52 -11.50 -23.59
N GLY A 184 -5.30 -12.60 -24.33
CA GLY A 184 -4.19 -12.72 -25.29
C GLY A 184 -4.44 -11.86 -26.53
N LEU A 185 -4.18 -10.55 -26.43
CA LEU A 185 -4.39 -9.60 -27.52
C LEU A 185 -3.21 -9.63 -28.50
N SER A 186 -3.49 -9.92 -29.77
CA SER A 186 -2.50 -9.86 -30.87
C SER A 186 -1.91 -8.46 -31.07
N ALA A 187 -2.66 -7.42 -30.67
CA ALA A 187 -2.14 -6.07 -30.45
C ALA A 187 -2.66 -5.54 -29.10
N LEU A 188 -1.77 -5.36 -28.13
CA LEU A 188 -2.09 -4.72 -26.86
C LEU A 188 -2.51 -3.25 -27.09
N PRO A 189 -3.53 -2.73 -26.39
CA PRO A 189 -3.92 -1.33 -26.50
C PRO A 189 -2.83 -0.39 -25.98
N SER A 190 -2.88 0.87 -26.41
CA SER A 190 -1.96 1.89 -25.91
C SER A 190 -2.47 2.44 -24.58
N PHE A 191 -1.79 2.08 -23.50
CA PHE A 191 -2.04 2.61 -22.16
C PHE A 191 -1.30 3.94 -21.97
N SER A 192 -1.81 5.02 -22.57
CA SER A 192 -1.11 6.32 -22.66
C SER A 192 -0.97 7.08 -21.34
N HIS A 193 -1.77 6.73 -20.31
CA HIS A 193 -1.79 7.42 -19.02
C HIS A 193 -1.49 6.51 -17.80
N LEU A 194 -1.27 5.21 -18.02
CA LEU A 194 -1.16 4.22 -16.95
C LEU A 194 0.15 4.38 -16.16
N LYS A 195 0.03 4.93 -14.94
CA LYS A 195 1.12 5.16 -13.99
C LYS A 195 1.35 3.99 -13.04
N GLN A 196 0.29 3.25 -12.68
CA GLN A 196 0.38 2.13 -11.73
C GLN A 196 -0.34 0.88 -12.27
N LEU A 197 0.39 -0.23 -12.29
CA LEU A 197 -0.11 -1.56 -12.63
C LEU A 197 0.05 -2.49 -11.42
N ILE A 198 -1.05 -3.09 -10.95
CA ILE A 198 -1.06 -4.09 -9.88
C ILE A 198 -1.74 -5.35 -10.40
N LEU A 199 -1.04 -6.48 -10.38
CA LEU A 199 -1.55 -7.79 -10.76
C LEU A 199 -1.44 -8.73 -9.56
N PHE A 200 -2.50 -9.44 -9.23
CA PHE A 200 -2.56 -10.45 -8.17
C PHE A 200 -3.19 -11.73 -8.73
N ASP A 201 -2.46 -12.85 -8.76
CA ASP A 201 -3.01 -14.14 -9.20
C ASP A 201 -3.65 -14.01 -10.61
N VAL A 202 -2.91 -13.40 -11.55
CA VAL A 202 -3.38 -13.09 -12.92
C VAL A 202 -2.70 -14.00 -13.93
N GLY A 203 -3.50 -14.72 -14.72
CA GLY A 203 -3.00 -15.44 -15.89
C GLY A 203 -2.68 -14.47 -17.03
N ILE A 204 -1.40 -14.25 -17.30
CA ILE A 204 -0.88 -13.43 -18.41
C ILE A 204 0.41 -14.09 -18.94
N SER A 205 0.66 -14.06 -20.26
CA SER A 205 1.94 -14.56 -20.79
C SER A 205 3.08 -13.57 -20.52
N GLU A 206 4.30 -14.11 -20.46
CA GLU A 206 5.52 -13.31 -20.28
C GLU A 206 5.62 -12.23 -21.38
N ASP A 207 5.43 -12.59 -22.65
CA ASP A 207 5.46 -11.64 -23.76
C ASP A 207 4.39 -10.54 -23.64
N SER A 208 3.18 -10.87 -23.17
CA SER A 208 2.13 -9.88 -22.99
C SER A 208 2.45 -8.89 -21.87
N LEU A 209 3.03 -9.36 -20.76
CA LEU A 209 3.45 -8.49 -19.66
C LEU A 209 4.65 -7.61 -20.07
N GLN A 210 5.64 -8.18 -20.76
CA GLN A 210 6.81 -7.46 -21.24
C GLN A 210 6.44 -6.38 -22.27
N ASN A 211 5.63 -6.73 -23.27
CA ASN A 211 5.13 -5.78 -24.28
C ASN A 211 4.17 -4.72 -23.72
N MET A 212 3.48 -5.00 -22.62
CA MET A 212 2.71 -3.99 -21.90
C MET A 212 3.66 -3.00 -21.21
N ILE A 213 4.59 -3.49 -20.38
CA ILE A 213 5.51 -2.64 -19.59
C ILE A 213 6.42 -1.78 -20.49
N SER A 214 6.94 -2.33 -21.59
CA SER A 214 7.85 -1.60 -22.51
C SER A 214 7.14 -0.51 -23.32
N ARG A 215 5.84 -0.67 -23.60
CA ARG A 215 5.05 0.31 -24.39
C ARG A 215 4.35 1.37 -23.52
N CYS A 216 4.27 1.19 -22.20
CA CYS A 216 3.68 2.18 -21.29
C CYS A 216 4.69 3.30 -20.95
N VAL A 217 4.78 4.32 -21.81
CA VAL A 217 5.76 5.42 -21.70
C VAL A 217 5.59 6.35 -20.47
N VAL A 218 4.63 6.08 -19.59
CA VAL A 218 4.38 6.83 -18.33
C VAL A 218 4.24 5.94 -17.09
N LEU A 219 4.57 4.65 -17.19
CA LEU A 219 4.41 3.68 -16.11
C LEU A 219 5.46 3.90 -15.02
N GLU A 220 5.04 4.29 -13.81
CA GLU A 220 5.91 4.61 -12.68
C GLU A 220 6.04 3.44 -11.69
N SER A 221 5.00 2.62 -11.55
CA SER A 221 4.96 1.51 -10.58
C SER A 221 4.34 0.23 -11.16
N VAL A 222 5.02 -0.89 -10.97
CA VAL A 222 4.53 -2.25 -11.27
C VAL A 222 4.51 -3.10 -10.01
N SER A 223 3.48 -3.92 -9.80
CA SER A 223 3.38 -4.85 -8.68
C SER A 223 2.79 -6.19 -9.12
N LEU A 224 3.53 -7.28 -8.90
CA LEU A 224 3.25 -8.62 -9.43
C LEU A 224 3.15 -9.64 -8.28
N HIS A 225 1.94 -9.94 -7.85
CA HIS A 225 1.66 -10.71 -6.64
C HIS A 225 1.13 -12.11 -6.98
N ASN A 226 1.70 -13.16 -6.38
CA ASN A 226 1.32 -14.55 -6.65
C ASN A 226 1.42 -14.90 -8.16
N MET A 227 2.52 -14.52 -8.83
CA MET A 227 2.70 -14.71 -10.27
C MET A 227 3.95 -15.55 -10.58
N GLY A 228 3.80 -16.60 -11.38
CA GLY A 228 4.90 -17.49 -11.81
C GLY A 228 5.28 -17.27 -13.28
N PHE A 229 6.57 -17.11 -13.55
CA PHE A 229 7.13 -16.87 -14.88
C PHE A 229 8.45 -17.63 -15.07
N GLY A 230 8.70 -18.19 -16.25
CA GLY A 230 10.03 -18.72 -16.59
C GLY A 230 11.08 -17.60 -16.52
N ARG A 231 10.96 -16.59 -17.40
CA ARG A 231 11.93 -15.50 -17.50
C ARG A 231 11.28 -14.16 -17.84
N LEU A 232 11.01 -13.36 -16.81
CA LEU A 232 10.47 -12.01 -16.98
C LEU A 232 11.60 -11.00 -17.24
N CYS A 233 11.67 -10.46 -18.46
CA CYS A 233 12.66 -9.45 -18.86
C CYS A 233 12.02 -8.06 -18.91
N ILE A 234 12.53 -7.09 -18.16
CA ILE A 234 11.94 -5.77 -18.00
C ILE A 234 12.89 -4.69 -18.50
N SER A 235 12.42 -3.93 -19.48
CA SER A 235 13.03 -2.71 -19.99
C SER A 235 11.94 -1.64 -20.04
N SER A 236 12.18 -0.49 -19.40
CA SER A 236 11.22 0.62 -19.32
C SER A 236 11.92 1.93 -18.92
N PRO A 237 11.79 3.02 -19.70
CA PRO A 237 12.49 4.28 -19.43
C PRO A 237 11.94 5.05 -18.21
N THR A 238 10.71 4.75 -17.77
CA THR A 238 9.97 5.54 -16.77
C THR A 238 9.65 4.80 -15.47
N LEU A 239 9.79 3.48 -15.44
CA LEU A 239 9.52 2.66 -14.25
C LEU A 239 10.40 3.06 -13.07
N LYS A 240 9.79 3.49 -11.96
CA LYS A 240 10.46 3.90 -10.72
C LYS A 240 10.44 2.82 -9.64
N SER A 241 9.40 2.00 -9.60
CA SER A 241 9.20 0.99 -8.56
C SER A 241 8.69 -0.32 -9.14
N ILE A 242 9.30 -1.43 -8.75
CA ILE A 242 8.75 -2.76 -9.00
C ILE A 242 8.70 -3.60 -7.73
N GLY A 243 7.53 -4.16 -7.44
CA GLY A 243 7.30 -5.14 -6.37
C GLY A 243 6.88 -6.50 -6.94
N PHE A 244 7.36 -7.61 -6.39
CA PHE A 244 6.98 -8.94 -6.87
C PHE A 244 7.06 -10.07 -5.82
N TYR A 245 6.23 -11.09 -5.99
CA TYR A 245 6.43 -12.42 -5.38
C TYR A 245 5.71 -13.53 -6.16
N ALA A 246 6.26 -14.75 -6.09
CA ALA A 246 5.77 -15.92 -6.82
C ALA A 246 4.76 -16.78 -6.01
N PRO A 247 4.07 -17.75 -6.64
CA PRO A 247 3.05 -18.55 -5.97
C PRO A 247 3.64 -19.63 -5.06
N ARG A 248 3.04 -19.83 -3.87
CA ARG A 248 3.43 -20.87 -2.90
C ARG A 248 2.96 -22.30 -3.24
N VAL A 249 2.53 -22.53 -4.48
CA VAL A 249 1.90 -23.79 -4.91
C VAL A 249 2.94 -24.70 -5.55
N LYS A 250 3.05 -25.95 -5.06
CA LYS A 250 4.11 -26.90 -5.46
C LYS A 250 4.12 -27.24 -6.94
N ASP A 251 2.97 -27.15 -7.60
CA ASP A 251 2.74 -27.58 -8.98
C ASP A 251 2.64 -26.39 -9.95
N ALA A 252 2.92 -25.16 -9.49
CA ALA A 252 2.96 -23.97 -10.32
C ALA A 252 4.31 -23.83 -11.07
N ILE A 253 4.31 -23.06 -12.16
CA ILE A 253 5.55 -22.61 -12.80
C ILE A 253 6.34 -21.78 -11.78
N THR A 254 7.47 -22.30 -11.33
CA THR A 254 8.37 -21.59 -10.42
C THR A 254 8.90 -20.33 -11.11
N PHE A 255 8.91 -19.20 -10.40
CA PHE A 255 9.48 -17.98 -10.97
C PHE A 255 11.02 -18.17 -11.03
N GLN A 256 11.60 -18.33 -12.23
CA GLN A 256 13.03 -18.70 -12.32
C GLN A 256 13.93 -17.47 -12.40
N GLU A 257 13.71 -16.58 -13.36
CA GLU A 257 14.53 -15.37 -13.53
C GLU A 257 13.69 -14.09 -13.72
N LEU A 258 14.02 -13.05 -12.95
CA LEU A 258 13.70 -11.66 -13.26
C LEU A 258 14.96 -10.95 -13.78
N VAL A 259 14.86 -10.27 -14.93
CA VAL A 259 15.93 -9.43 -15.48
C VAL A 259 15.47 -7.98 -15.60
N ILE A 260 16.23 -7.06 -15.02
CA ILE A 260 16.12 -5.61 -15.24
C ILE A 260 17.21 -5.22 -16.26
N ASP A 261 16.82 -5.07 -17.51
CA ASP A 261 17.72 -4.91 -18.67
C ASP A 261 18.11 -3.45 -18.95
N ASP A 262 17.12 -2.56 -19.02
CA ASP A 262 17.32 -1.11 -19.07
C ASP A 262 16.18 -0.40 -18.34
N ALA A 263 16.47 0.12 -17.14
CA ALA A 263 15.50 0.83 -16.32
C ALA A 263 16.14 2.11 -15.72
N PRO A 264 16.40 3.15 -16.55
CA PRO A 264 17.15 4.34 -16.15
C PRO A 264 16.47 5.20 -15.07
N CYS A 265 15.18 4.99 -14.82
CA CYS A 265 14.43 5.64 -13.75
C CYS A 265 14.12 4.74 -12.54
N LEU A 266 14.58 3.48 -12.50
CA LEU A 266 14.23 2.56 -11.42
C LEU A 266 14.90 2.98 -10.11
N GLU A 267 14.07 3.46 -9.18
CA GLU A 267 14.46 3.86 -7.83
C GLU A 267 14.39 2.68 -6.84
N ARG A 268 13.47 1.71 -7.06
CA ARG A 268 13.12 0.68 -6.07
C ARG A 268 12.86 -0.69 -6.69
N LEU A 269 13.59 -1.70 -6.20
CA LEU A 269 13.48 -3.11 -6.61
C LEU A 269 13.10 -3.95 -5.38
N LEU A 270 11.86 -4.44 -5.33
CA LEU A 270 11.27 -5.05 -4.13
C LEU A 270 10.77 -6.48 -4.40
N PRO A 271 11.63 -7.51 -4.27
CA PRO A 271 11.14 -8.83 -3.88
C PRO A 271 10.34 -8.68 -2.58
N ILE A 272 9.16 -9.27 -2.50
CA ILE A 272 8.23 -9.13 -1.36
C ILE A 272 8.21 -10.42 -0.51
N TYR A 273 8.30 -11.57 -1.16
CA TYR A 273 8.52 -12.87 -0.53
C TYR A 273 9.64 -13.60 -1.30
N PRO A 274 10.92 -13.26 -1.06
CA PRO A 274 12.05 -13.79 -1.83
C PRO A 274 12.17 -15.32 -1.81
N ASP A 275 11.70 -15.98 -0.74
CA ASP A 275 11.72 -17.44 -0.59
C ASP A 275 10.73 -18.18 -1.48
N ASP A 276 9.69 -17.48 -1.97
CA ASP A 276 8.70 -18.05 -2.88
C ASP A 276 9.19 -17.98 -4.34
N GLY A 277 10.13 -17.06 -4.63
CA GLY A 277 10.72 -16.81 -5.94
C GLY A 277 10.75 -15.32 -6.32
N PRO A 278 11.59 -14.91 -7.29
CA PRO A 278 12.32 -15.76 -8.24
C PRO A 278 13.66 -16.30 -7.72
N VAL A 279 14.09 -17.42 -8.33
CA VAL A 279 15.38 -18.08 -8.04
C VAL A 279 16.58 -17.19 -8.41
N THR A 280 16.45 -16.38 -9.46
CA THR A 280 17.47 -15.44 -9.94
C THR A 280 16.89 -14.04 -10.15
N ILE A 281 17.62 -13.01 -9.69
CA ILE A 281 17.32 -11.59 -9.97
C ILE A 281 18.56 -10.95 -10.58
N ARG A 282 18.49 -10.50 -11.82
CA ARG A 282 19.60 -9.94 -12.58
C ARG A 282 19.36 -8.45 -12.84
N VAL A 283 20.20 -7.57 -12.29
CA VAL A 283 20.15 -6.13 -12.56
C VAL A 283 21.31 -5.76 -13.48
N ILE A 284 21.00 -5.46 -14.75
CA ILE A 284 21.97 -5.06 -15.76
C ILE A 284 22.20 -3.55 -15.70
N ARG A 285 21.11 -2.76 -15.70
CA ARG A 285 21.18 -1.29 -15.78
C ARG A 285 20.00 -0.60 -15.08
N ALA A 286 20.24 -0.22 -13.82
CA ALA A 286 19.33 0.57 -13.00
C ALA A 286 20.13 1.65 -12.22
N PRO A 287 20.65 2.69 -12.90
CA PRO A 287 21.60 3.65 -12.32
C PRO A 287 21.03 4.52 -11.18
N LYS A 288 19.69 4.60 -11.05
CA LYS A 288 19.01 5.32 -9.97
C LYS A 288 18.52 4.42 -8.84
N LEU A 289 18.92 3.15 -8.80
CA LEU A 289 18.39 2.19 -7.81
C LEU A 289 18.84 2.59 -6.39
N GLU A 290 17.92 3.16 -5.61
CA GLU A 290 18.17 3.63 -4.24
C GLU A 290 17.71 2.63 -3.18
N VAL A 291 16.71 1.80 -3.50
CA VAL A 291 16.08 0.85 -2.57
C VAL A 291 16.14 -0.57 -3.13
N LEU A 292 16.76 -1.49 -2.38
CA LEU A 292 16.77 -2.92 -2.66
C LEU A 292 16.06 -3.67 -1.52
N GLY A 293 14.86 -4.18 -1.82
CA GLY A 293 13.95 -4.82 -0.87
C GLY A 293 14.24 -6.31 -0.64
N PHE A 294 13.59 -6.85 0.40
CA PHE A 294 13.72 -8.20 0.98
C PHE A 294 14.53 -9.19 0.13
N LEU A 295 15.85 -9.23 0.33
CA LEU A 295 16.69 -10.31 -0.15
C LEU A 295 16.70 -11.44 0.88
N SER A 296 16.54 -12.70 0.47
CA SER A 296 16.76 -13.88 1.32
C SER A 296 17.66 -14.91 0.63
N GLU A 297 18.08 -15.95 1.37
CA GLU A 297 18.77 -17.12 0.80
C GLU A 297 17.95 -17.88 -0.27
N GLY A 298 16.64 -17.62 -0.38
CA GLY A 298 15.78 -18.16 -1.44
C GLY A 298 16.16 -17.65 -2.83
N ILE A 299 16.64 -16.40 -2.93
CA ILE A 299 17.26 -15.87 -4.15
C ILE A 299 18.63 -16.53 -4.29
N SER A 300 18.67 -17.59 -5.08
CA SER A 300 19.85 -18.44 -5.23
C SER A 300 20.98 -17.75 -6.00
N THR A 301 20.66 -16.83 -6.94
CA THR A 301 21.66 -16.01 -7.65
C THR A 301 21.18 -14.57 -7.81
N LEU A 302 22.03 -13.60 -7.48
CA LEU A 302 21.75 -12.16 -7.61
C LEU A 302 22.94 -11.45 -8.28
N PRO A 303 22.97 -11.35 -9.63
CA PRO A 303 23.93 -10.52 -10.34
C PRO A 303 23.51 -9.05 -10.35
N LEU A 304 24.39 -8.19 -9.83
CA LEU A 304 24.27 -6.74 -9.78
C LEU A 304 25.41 -6.14 -10.61
N GLY A 305 25.15 -5.89 -11.90
CA GLY A 305 26.22 -5.62 -12.88
C GLY A 305 27.18 -6.80 -12.98
N THR A 306 28.45 -6.59 -12.67
CA THR A 306 29.51 -7.62 -12.63
C THR A 306 29.72 -8.25 -11.25
N THR A 307 29.06 -7.74 -10.21
CA THR A 307 29.10 -8.33 -8.87
C THR A 307 28.02 -9.41 -8.77
N VAL A 308 28.35 -10.57 -8.22
CA VAL A 308 27.46 -11.75 -8.19
C VAL A 308 27.43 -12.34 -6.78
N PHE A 309 26.22 -12.38 -6.22
CA PHE A 309 25.93 -13.12 -4.98
C PHE A 309 25.28 -14.47 -5.33
N GLN A 310 25.63 -15.51 -4.59
CA GLN A 310 24.95 -16.81 -4.59
C GLN A 310 24.49 -17.14 -3.17
N LYS A 311 23.17 -17.27 -2.95
CA LYS A 311 22.56 -17.44 -1.61
C LYS A 311 23.14 -16.47 -0.57
N MET A 312 23.01 -15.17 -0.84
CA MET A 312 23.63 -14.05 -0.10
C MET A 312 25.16 -13.97 -0.05
N ILE A 313 25.94 -15.00 -0.37
CA ILE A 313 27.41 -14.94 -0.32
C ILE A 313 27.96 -14.28 -1.59
N ALA A 314 28.86 -13.30 -1.48
CA ALA A 314 29.55 -12.76 -2.64
C ALA A 314 30.52 -13.79 -3.22
N VAL A 315 30.34 -14.10 -4.50
CA VAL A 315 31.23 -14.98 -5.30
C VAL A 315 32.14 -14.16 -6.20
N THR A 316 31.70 -12.97 -6.61
CA THR A 316 32.51 -12.00 -7.36
C THR A 316 32.08 -10.60 -6.93
N MET A 317 33.03 -9.77 -6.48
CA MET A 317 32.76 -8.41 -6.01
C MET A 317 33.68 -7.42 -6.75
N THR A 318 33.26 -7.00 -7.94
CA THR A 318 34.06 -6.16 -8.86
C THR A 318 33.46 -4.77 -9.08
N THR A 319 32.14 -4.62 -8.96
CA THR A 319 31.44 -3.32 -9.06
C THR A 319 30.75 -2.98 -7.74
N LYS A 320 30.99 -1.77 -7.22
CA LYS A 320 30.27 -1.19 -6.07
C LYS A 320 29.11 -0.32 -6.55
N MET A 321 27.90 -0.57 -6.07
CA MET A 321 26.70 0.21 -6.42
C MET A 321 26.51 1.40 -5.46
N ARG A 322 27.06 2.56 -5.83
CA ARG A 322 26.94 3.82 -5.07
C ARG A 322 25.53 4.44 -5.04
N SER A 323 24.57 3.92 -5.82
CA SER A 323 23.19 4.44 -5.85
C SER A 323 22.34 3.98 -4.65
N VAL A 324 22.60 2.78 -4.12
CA VAL A 324 21.74 2.13 -3.11
C VAL A 324 21.93 2.77 -1.74
N LYS A 325 20.84 3.31 -1.20
CA LYS A 325 20.77 3.99 0.11
C LYS A 325 19.99 3.20 1.15
N ILE A 326 19.05 2.34 0.72
CA ILE A 326 18.23 1.50 1.60
C ILE A 326 18.31 0.04 1.16
N LEU A 327 18.67 -0.84 2.09
CA LEU A 327 18.74 -2.29 1.89
C LEU A 327 17.86 -3.00 2.92
N VAL A 328 17.14 -4.04 2.48
CA VAL A 328 16.34 -4.92 3.34
C VAL A 328 16.79 -6.37 3.13
N LEU A 329 17.35 -6.98 4.18
CA LEU A 329 17.79 -8.38 4.20
C LEU A 329 16.90 -9.21 5.12
N GLU A 330 16.58 -10.44 4.73
CA GLU A 330 15.96 -11.46 5.58
C GLU A 330 16.90 -12.67 5.68
N SER A 331 17.54 -12.83 6.85
CA SER A 331 18.71 -13.70 7.03
C SER A 331 18.79 -14.28 8.44
N SER A 332 19.62 -15.30 8.63
CA SER A 332 20.16 -15.66 9.94
C SER A 332 21.05 -14.52 10.51
N PRO A 333 21.37 -14.49 11.83
CA PRO A 333 22.29 -13.52 12.43
C PRO A 333 23.77 -13.81 12.05
N ASN A 334 24.07 -13.87 10.75
CA ASN A 334 25.39 -14.09 10.18
C ASN A 334 25.94 -12.76 9.64
N LEU A 335 27.08 -12.33 10.16
CA LEU A 335 27.71 -11.06 9.75
C LEU A 335 28.34 -11.15 8.36
N ASP A 336 28.91 -12.29 7.97
CA ASP A 336 29.61 -12.46 6.69
C ASP A 336 28.69 -12.10 5.50
N LEU A 337 27.46 -12.63 5.52
CA LEU A 337 26.43 -12.37 4.49
C LEU A 337 26.07 -10.88 4.38
N VAL A 338 26.09 -10.16 5.50
CA VAL A 338 25.71 -8.74 5.53
C VAL A 338 26.89 -7.87 5.15
N ILE A 339 28.12 -8.21 5.56
CA ILE A 339 29.34 -7.47 5.21
C ILE A 339 29.58 -7.49 3.69
N ASP A 340 29.35 -8.63 3.02
CA ASP A 340 29.43 -8.73 1.56
C ASP A 340 28.50 -7.70 0.86
N PHE A 341 27.27 -7.50 1.38
CA PHE A 341 26.38 -6.44 0.89
C PHE A 341 26.83 -5.03 1.29
N LEU A 342 27.32 -4.80 2.51
CA LEU A 342 27.83 -3.50 2.96
C LEU A 342 29.02 -3.02 2.10
N MET A 343 29.88 -3.95 1.66
CA MET A 343 31.01 -3.69 0.76
C MET A 343 30.57 -3.40 -0.68
N CYS A 344 29.48 -4.03 -1.14
CA CYS A 344 28.87 -3.75 -2.43
C CYS A 344 28.13 -2.39 -2.47
N PHE A 345 27.56 -1.94 -1.35
CA PHE A 345 26.77 -0.71 -1.22
C PHE A 345 27.47 0.35 -0.33
N PRO A 346 28.57 0.98 -0.81
CA PRO A 346 29.37 1.91 0.00
C PRO A 346 28.63 3.18 0.43
N CYS A 347 27.52 3.55 -0.20
CA CYS A 347 26.71 4.73 0.14
C CYS A 347 25.42 4.39 0.90
N LEU A 348 25.32 3.18 1.48
CA LEU A 348 24.16 2.73 2.23
C LEU A 348 23.89 3.63 3.45
N VAL A 349 22.67 4.19 3.52
CA VAL A 349 22.23 5.11 4.59
C VAL A 349 21.38 4.40 5.63
N LYS A 350 20.58 3.41 5.22
CA LYS A 350 19.69 2.65 6.11
C LYS A 350 19.71 1.16 5.80
N LEU A 351 19.93 0.35 6.83
CA LEU A 351 19.90 -1.11 6.76
C LEU A 351 18.71 -1.64 7.58
N TYR A 352 17.86 -2.45 6.95
CA TYR A 352 16.91 -3.31 7.65
C TYR A 352 17.41 -4.76 7.60
N VAL A 353 17.42 -5.44 8.76
CA VAL A 353 17.68 -6.88 8.85
C VAL A 353 16.53 -7.55 9.59
N ILE A 354 15.87 -8.50 8.93
CA ILE A 354 14.83 -9.35 9.47
C ILE A 354 15.50 -10.67 9.84
N LEU A 355 15.58 -10.94 11.14
CA LEU A 355 16.39 -12.03 11.68
C LEU A 355 15.57 -13.31 11.83
N ASN A 356 15.97 -14.35 11.10
CA ASN A 356 15.34 -15.67 11.14
C ASN A 356 16.13 -16.64 12.02
N ALA A 357 15.46 -17.28 12.97
CA ALA A 357 16.06 -18.17 13.97
C ALA A 357 16.37 -19.60 13.45
N GLY A 358 16.57 -19.77 12.15
CA GLY A 358 16.46 -21.07 11.47
C GLY A 358 17.73 -21.57 10.77
N LYS A 359 18.45 -22.50 11.43
CA LYS A 359 19.52 -23.38 10.91
C LYS A 359 20.81 -22.70 10.42
N ASN A 360 21.93 -23.42 10.60
CA ASN A 360 23.30 -23.07 10.18
C ASN A 360 23.87 -21.72 10.67
N MET A 361 24.11 -21.59 11.98
CA MET A 361 24.96 -20.52 12.56
C MET A 361 26.47 -20.71 12.29
N ASN A 362 26.86 -21.58 11.36
CA ASN A 362 28.23 -22.08 11.17
C ASN A 362 28.76 -21.84 9.75
N ILE A 363 28.85 -20.58 9.33
CA ILE A 363 29.94 -20.13 8.46
C ILE A 363 30.58 -18.95 9.20
N VAL A 364 31.90 -19.05 9.42
CA VAL A 364 32.73 -17.96 9.94
C VAL A 364 33.95 -17.88 9.03
N ARG A 365 33.86 -17.06 7.98
CA ARG A 365 35.07 -16.51 7.37
C ARG A 365 35.59 -15.49 8.37
N LYS A 366 36.80 -15.70 8.90
CA LYS A 366 37.47 -14.63 9.64
C LYS A 366 37.71 -13.48 8.66
N TYR A 367 36.97 -12.39 8.83
CA TYR A 367 37.21 -11.18 8.05
C TYR A 367 38.57 -10.62 8.45
N ASP A 368 39.49 -10.50 7.50
CA ASP A 368 40.78 -9.87 7.76
C ASP A 368 40.58 -8.36 7.97
N GLN A 369 41.26 -7.81 8.97
CA GLN A 369 40.93 -6.55 9.63
C GLN A 369 41.32 -5.28 8.83
N PHE A 370 41.48 -5.41 7.50
CA PHE A 370 42.14 -4.42 6.64
C PHE A 370 41.23 -3.73 5.63
N ASP A 371 40.06 -4.29 5.30
CA ASP A 371 39.09 -3.66 4.40
C ASP A 371 38.15 -2.70 5.16
N THR A 372 38.26 -1.40 4.90
CA THR A 372 37.37 -0.40 5.50
C THR A 372 36.01 -0.35 4.80
N ILE A 373 34.95 -0.63 5.57
CA ILE A 373 33.58 -0.67 5.07
C ILE A 373 33.04 0.77 4.99
N GLU A 374 33.25 1.41 3.83
CA GLU A 374 32.94 2.82 3.53
C GLU A 374 31.56 3.30 4.03
N CYS A 375 30.52 2.46 3.95
CA CYS A 375 29.19 2.83 4.45
C CYS A 375 29.10 2.92 5.98
N LEU A 376 29.79 2.05 6.73
CA LEU A 376 29.84 2.13 8.20
C LEU A 376 30.56 3.40 8.67
N GLU A 377 31.56 3.84 7.92
CA GLU A 377 32.36 5.01 8.28
C GLU A 377 31.67 6.34 7.94
N LEU A 378 30.99 6.43 6.80
CA LEU A 378 30.57 7.71 6.21
C LEU A 378 29.05 7.88 5.98
N HIS A 379 28.26 6.80 5.91
CA HIS A 379 26.90 6.87 5.37
C HIS A 379 25.78 6.24 6.23
N LEU A 380 26.04 5.14 6.95
CA LEU A 380 25.02 4.34 7.62
C LEU A 380 24.50 5.01 8.90
N LYS A 381 23.37 5.72 8.76
CA LYS A 381 22.75 6.51 9.83
C LYS A 381 21.70 5.74 10.63
N GLU A 382 21.10 4.70 10.05
CA GLU A 382 20.06 3.93 10.73
C GLU A 382 20.15 2.43 10.46
N VAL A 383 20.15 1.64 11.54
CA VAL A 383 20.08 0.17 11.49
C VAL A 383 18.79 -0.27 12.17
N VAL A 384 18.02 -1.13 11.52
CA VAL A 384 16.73 -1.64 12.00
C VAL A 384 16.77 -3.16 12.03
N LEU A 385 16.88 -3.74 13.22
CA LEU A 385 16.80 -5.18 13.45
C LEU A 385 15.35 -5.55 13.78
N LYS A 386 14.76 -6.49 13.05
CA LYS A 386 13.43 -7.08 13.35
C LYS A 386 13.58 -8.57 13.66
N ASN A 387 12.62 -9.10 14.42
CA ASN A 387 12.62 -10.48 14.92
C ASN A 387 13.87 -10.81 15.77
N TYR A 388 14.38 -9.82 16.50
CA TYR A 388 15.55 -9.94 17.35
C TYR A 388 15.28 -10.84 18.57
N CYS A 389 16.16 -11.82 18.80
CA CYS A 389 16.09 -12.82 19.86
C CYS A 389 17.37 -12.79 20.73
N GLY A 390 17.53 -11.73 21.53
CA GLY A 390 18.75 -11.45 22.29
C GLY A 390 19.17 -12.51 23.33
N GLY A 391 18.33 -13.50 23.64
CA GLY A 391 18.72 -14.65 24.45
C GLY A 391 19.83 -15.52 23.82
N TYR A 392 20.11 -15.37 22.52
CA TYR A 392 21.19 -16.06 21.83
C TYR A 392 22.39 -15.12 21.58
N ARG A 393 23.59 -15.58 21.93
CA ARG A 393 24.84 -14.80 21.77
C ARG A 393 25.06 -14.29 20.34
N ALA A 394 24.71 -15.08 19.32
CA ALA A 394 24.88 -14.68 17.92
C ALA A 394 24.10 -13.39 17.57
N PHE A 395 22.88 -13.23 18.10
CA PHE A 395 22.10 -12.01 17.91
C PHE A 395 22.76 -10.80 18.61
N PHE A 396 23.27 -11.00 19.82
CA PHE A 396 23.98 -9.95 20.56
C PHE A 396 25.27 -9.51 19.86
N ASP A 397 26.12 -10.45 19.45
CA ASP A 397 27.39 -10.14 18.76
C ASP A 397 27.11 -9.50 17.37
N PHE A 398 26.05 -9.92 16.66
CA PHE A 398 25.57 -9.31 15.42
C PHE A 398 25.12 -7.84 15.63
N ALA A 399 24.33 -7.55 16.66
CA ALA A 399 23.91 -6.18 16.96
C ALA A 399 25.08 -5.31 17.44
N LYS A 400 25.96 -5.88 18.28
CA LYS A 400 27.17 -5.22 18.80
C LYS A 400 28.14 -4.83 17.69
N PHE A 401 28.25 -5.61 16.61
CA PHE A 401 29.08 -5.24 15.44
C PHE A 401 28.74 -3.84 14.91
N PHE A 402 27.46 -3.51 14.72
CA PHE A 402 27.06 -2.19 14.25
C PHE A 402 27.39 -1.08 15.25
N LEU A 403 27.14 -1.30 16.54
CA LEU A 403 27.47 -0.34 17.60
C LEU A 403 28.99 -0.04 17.69
N LEU A 404 29.84 -1.04 17.41
CA LEU A 404 31.30 -0.91 17.47
C LEU A 404 31.96 -0.39 16.19
N ASN A 405 31.26 -0.38 15.04
CA ASN A 405 31.87 -0.04 13.74
C ASN A 405 31.18 1.09 12.97
N ALA A 406 29.89 1.37 13.20
CA ALA A 406 29.15 2.40 12.47
C ALA A 406 29.39 3.79 13.10
N LYS A 407 30.35 4.55 12.52
CA LYS A 407 30.84 5.83 13.05
C LYS A 407 29.84 6.99 12.94
N VAL A 408 28.90 6.91 11.99
CA VAL A 408 27.85 7.93 11.74
C VAL A 408 26.44 7.45 12.08
N LEU A 409 26.33 6.42 12.93
CA LEU A 409 25.04 5.85 13.32
C LEU A 409 24.27 6.82 14.22
N ASN A 410 23.11 7.30 13.76
CA ASN A 410 22.22 8.15 14.54
C ASN A 410 21.22 7.31 15.35
N LYS A 411 20.77 6.18 14.80
CA LYS A 411 19.70 5.36 15.38
C LYS A 411 19.91 3.87 15.12
N MET A 412 19.64 3.06 16.15
CA MET A 412 19.49 1.62 16.04
C MET A 412 18.12 1.20 16.61
N GLU A 413 17.22 0.73 15.76
CA GLU A 413 15.93 0.18 16.20
C GLU A 413 16.02 -1.34 16.34
N ILE A 414 15.51 -1.89 17.44
CA ILE A 414 15.50 -3.33 17.72
C ILE A 414 14.05 -3.75 18.04
N GLY A 415 13.42 -4.46 17.11
CA GLY A 415 12.11 -5.07 17.24
C GLY A 415 12.21 -6.58 17.49
N GLY A 416 11.61 -7.07 18.58
CA GLY A 416 11.72 -8.47 19.00
C GLY A 416 10.49 -8.98 19.74
N SER A 417 10.50 -10.28 20.07
CA SER A 417 9.44 -10.92 20.88
C SER A 417 9.86 -11.05 22.34
N TYR A 418 8.97 -10.72 23.27
CA TYR A 418 9.22 -10.82 24.72
C TYR A 418 9.02 -12.25 25.22
N TYR A 419 9.90 -13.16 24.80
CA TYR A 419 9.96 -14.53 25.32
C TYR A 419 11.30 -14.79 26.01
N ARG A 420 11.36 -14.31 27.26
CA ARG A 420 12.42 -14.41 28.30
C ARG A 420 13.56 -13.38 28.21
N ASN A 421 13.91 -12.86 29.39
CA ASN A 421 15.07 -12.06 29.77
C ASN A 421 15.24 -10.68 29.07
N ASP A 422 14.68 -9.63 29.68
CA ASP A 422 14.92 -8.23 29.28
C ASP A 422 16.41 -7.81 29.37
N ASP A 423 17.20 -8.47 30.23
CA ASP A 423 18.66 -8.35 30.37
C ASP A 423 19.42 -8.26 29.03
N CYS A 424 18.97 -9.00 28.01
CA CYS A 424 19.69 -9.05 26.74
C CYS A 424 19.64 -7.74 25.95
N TYR A 425 18.63 -6.91 26.18
CA TYR A 425 18.53 -5.57 25.62
C TYR A 425 19.33 -4.57 26.45
N LEU A 426 19.30 -4.70 27.78
CA LEU A 426 20.11 -3.86 28.70
C LEU A 426 21.61 -3.99 28.41
N ARG A 427 22.09 -5.20 28.08
CA ARG A 427 23.49 -5.45 27.69
C ARG A 427 23.92 -4.73 26.40
N LEU A 428 22.99 -4.39 25.50
CA LEU A 428 23.30 -3.58 24.31
C LEU A 428 23.36 -2.09 24.64
N LEU A 429 22.52 -1.62 25.56
CA LEU A 429 22.62 -0.25 26.10
C LEU A 429 23.95 -0.04 26.83
N GLN A 430 24.45 -1.08 27.52
CA GLN A 430 25.73 -1.12 28.23
C GLN A 430 26.98 -1.31 27.34
N VAL A 431 26.88 -1.16 26.01
CA VAL A 431 28.08 -1.09 25.14
C VAL A 431 28.69 0.31 25.27
N GLU A 432 29.78 0.42 26.03
CA GLU A 432 30.47 1.69 26.34
C GLU A 432 31.32 2.21 25.17
N ASN A 433 32.02 1.31 24.46
CA ASN A 433 32.95 1.68 23.37
C ASN A 433 32.26 1.81 22.00
N ARG A 434 31.18 2.59 21.90
CA ARG A 434 30.45 2.79 20.62
C ARG A 434 31.26 3.64 19.63
N ALA A 435 31.18 3.29 18.34
CA ALA A 435 31.77 4.08 17.25
C ALA A 435 31.05 5.42 17.03
N SER A 436 29.73 5.45 17.24
CA SER A 436 28.94 6.67 17.39
C SER A 436 28.41 6.71 18.83
N GLN A 437 28.83 7.73 19.59
CA GLN A 437 28.46 7.89 20.99
C GLN A 437 27.01 8.40 21.15
N ASP A 438 26.57 9.30 20.26
CA ASP A 438 25.21 9.86 20.24
C ASP A 438 24.14 8.89 19.66
N ALA A 439 24.54 7.69 19.25
CA ALA A 439 23.66 6.69 18.64
C ALA A 439 22.51 6.27 19.57
N ARG A 440 21.28 6.65 19.22
CA ARG A 440 20.07 6.29 19.97
C ARG A 440 19.68 4.84 19.72
N ILE A 441 19.53 4.06 20.79
CA ILE A 441 19.04 2.67 20.69
C ILE A 441 17.57 2.65 21.14
N GLU A 442 16.67 2.28 20.22
CA GLU A 442 15.23 2.13 20.48
C GLU A 442 14.86 0.65 20.49
N VAL A 443 14.20 0.19 21.56
CA VAL A 443 13.73 -1.20 21.71
C VAL A 443 12.20 -1.22 21.66
N ASN A 444 11.64 -1.82 20.61
CA ASN A 444 10.21 -1.77 20.30
C ASN A 444 9.55 -3.16 20.37
N ARG A 445 8.28 -3.21 20.80
CA ARG A 445 7.48 -4.45 20.90
C ARG A 445 6.97 -4.98 19.54
N ASN A 446 7.76 -4.80 18.48
CA ASN A 446 7.34 -4.93 17.09
C ASN A 446 8.02 -6.12 16.41
N ILE A 447 7.35 -7.29 16.45
CA ILE A 447 7.69 -8.47 15.67
C ILE A 447 7.33 -8.20 14.19
N PHE A 448 8.26 -8.43 13.27
CA PHE A 448 7.93 -8.47 11.84
C PHE A 448 7.23 -9.81 11.52
N THR A 449 5.93 -9.73 11.27
CA THR A 449 5.18 -10.78 10.57
C THR A 449 4.93 -10.32 9.13
N ARG A 450 4.88 -11.26 8.18
CA ARG A 450 4.65 -10.93 6.76
C ARG A 450 3.24 -10.37 6.47
N GLN A 451 2.34 -10.34 7.46
CA GLN A 451 1.07 -9.61 7.39
C GLN A 451 1.26 -8.08 7.41
N TYR A 452 2.37 -7.57 7.97
CA TYR A 452 2.70 -6.14 7.95
C TYR A 452 3.47 -5.70 6.70
N ILE A 453 3.71 -6.60 5.73
CA ILE A 453 4.39 -6.27 4.48
C ILE A 453 3.78 -5.04 3.79
N PRO A 454 2.45 -4.88 3.68
CA PRO A 454 1.88 -3.69 3.03
C PRO A 454 2.12 -2.37 3.78
N MET A 455 2.39 -2.38 5.10
CA MET A 455 2.84 -1.17 5.80
C MET A 455 4.28 -0.81 5.40
N ILE A 456 5.16 -1.80 5.23
CA ILE A 456 6.53 -1.59 4.74
C ILE A 456 6.53 -1.25 3.24
N CYS A 457 5.64 -1.84 2.44
CA CYS A 457 5.43 -1.42 1.05
C CYS A 457 4.79 -0.04 0.94
N GLN A 458 3.98 0.43 1.90
CA GLN A 458 3.56 1.84 1.97
C GLN A 458 4.73 2.79 2.26
N TRP A 459 5.80 2.32 2.90
CA TRP A 459 7.02 3.11 3.15
C TRP A 459 8.05 2.99 2.00
N LEU A 460 8.00 1.90 1.24
CA LEU A 460 8.95 1.58 0.15
C LEU A 460 8.34 1.67 -1.26
N ILE A 461 7.04 1.96 -1.39
CA ILE A 461 6.37 2.29 -2.66
C ILE A 461 5.55 3.56 -2.39
N PRO A 462 5.83 4.69 -3.08
CA PRO A 462 5.00 5.88 -2.94
C PRO A 462 3.63 5.62 -3.58
N LEU A 463 2.66 5.24 -2.75
CA LEU A 463 1.25 5.43 -3.08
C LEU A 463 1.01 6.94 -3.15
N THR A 464 0.85 7.48 -4.35
CA THR A 464 0.60 8.91 -4.58
C THR A 464 -0.64 9.38 -3.83
N ASP A 465 -0.54 10.50 -3.12
CA ASP A 465 -1.51 11.02 -2.14
C ASP A 465 -2.98 11.01 -2.59
N SER A 466 -3.63 9.86 -2.40
CA SER A 466 -5.07 9.69 -2.49
C SER A 466 -5.47 8.37 -1.81
N TYR A 467 -6.46 8.44 -0.93
CA TYR A 467 -7.09 7.32 -0.22
C TYR A 467 -6.20 6.51 0.75
N VAL A 468 -6.07 7.11 1.94
CA VAL A 468 -6.24 6.38 3.20
C VAL A 468 -7.58 5.61 3.19
N ASP A 469 -7.65 4.50 3.94
CA ASP A 469 -8.83 3.64 4.15
C ASP A 469 -9.38 2.85 2.95
N SER A 470 -8.58 1.90 2.45
CA SER A 470 -9.12 0.63 1.92
C SER A 470 -8.15 -0.56 2.12
N PRO A 471 -8.31 -1.39 3.17
CA PRO A 471 -7.45 -2.56 3.42
C PRO A 471 -7.88 -3.81 2.59
N SER A 472 -8.03 -3.67 1.26
CA SER A 472 -8.76 -4.64 0.42
C SER A 472 -7.95 -5.78 -0.21
N VAL A 473 -6.61 -5.77 -0.15
CA VAL A 473 -5.74 -6.85 -0.67
C VAL A 473 -5.20 -7.76 0.45
N LEU A 474 -5.20 -7.29 1.71
CA LEU A 474 -4.66 -8.03 2.86
C LEU A 474 -5.56 -9.16 3.37
N ASP A 475 -6.88 -9.01 3.24
CA ASP A 475 -7.84 -9.99 3.78
C ASP A 475 -7.70 -11.39 3.14
N CYS A 476 -7.11 -11.48 1.95
CA CYS A 476 -6.74 -12.75 1.32
C CYS A 476 -5.66 -13.56 2.07
N VAL A 477 -5.02 -12.98 3.09
CA VAL A 477 -3.97 -13.58 3.94
C VAL A 477 -4.41 -13.72 5.41
N ALA A 478 -5.56 -13.15 5.80
CA ALA A 478 -5.91 -12.88 7.20
C ALA A 478 -6.90 -13.87 7.86
N LEU A 479 -6.78 -15.19 7.61
CA LEU A 479 -7.59 -16.22 8.29
C LEU A 479 -6.76 -17.35 8.93
N CYS A 480 -6.22 -17.06 10.12
CA CYS A 480 -5.91 -18.05 11.16
C CYS A 480 -6.07 -17.39 12.55
N PRO A 481 -6.33 -18.13 13.65
CA PRO A 481 -7.08 -17.60 14.79
C PRO A 481 -6.28 -16.65 15.71
N LYS A 482 -7.03 -15.71 16.32
CA LYS A 482 -6.55 -14.63 17.19
C LYS A 482 -6.05 -15.15 18.55
N SER A 483 -4.91 -14.63 19.02
CA SER A 483 -4.65 -14.44 20.45
C SER A 483 -4.83 -12.96 20.83
N LYS A 484 -4.93 -12.64 22.13
CA LYS A 484 -5.36 -11.32 22.64
C LYS A 484 -4.32 -10.69 23.56
N LYS A 485 -4.32 -9.35 23.62
CA LYS A 485 -3.75 -8.48 24.69
C LYS A 485 -2.20 -8.50 24.79
N SER A 486 -1.52 -7.48 25.33
CA SER A 486 -1.92 -6.12 25.76
C SER A 486 -0.69 -5.26 26.09
N GLY A 487 -0.88 -3.93 26.22
CA GLY A 487 -0.10 -3.12 27.17
C GLY A 487 1.14 -2.45 26.60
N CYS A 488 1.02 -1.14 26.35
CA CYS A 488 2.17 -0.25 26.25
C CYS A 488 2.57 0.21 27.65
N LEU A 489 3.87 0.20 27.95
CA LEU A 489 4.45 0.76 29.17
C LEU A 489 5.70 1.53 28.76
N CYS A 490 5.59 2.86 28.72
CA CYS A 490 6.74 3.74 28.60
C CYS A 490 7.38 3.86 29.99
N LEU A 491 8.58 3.32 30.15
CA LEU A 491 9.44 3.59 31.30
C LEU A 491 10.58 4.49 30.82
N SER A 492 10.57 5.74 31.30
CA SER A 492 11.61 6.73 31.06
C SER A 492 12.54 6.82 32.26
N VAL A 493 13.79 6.40 32.07
CA VAL A 493 14.96 6.75 32.87
C VAL A 493 16.12 6.94 31.88
#